data_AF-A0A955QZ82-F1
#
_entry.id   AF-A0A955QZ82-F1
#
_cell.length_a   1.000
_cell.length_b   1.000
_cell.length_c   1.000
_cell.angle_alpha   90.00
_cell.angle_beta   90.00
_cell.angle_gamma   90.00
#
_symmetry.space_group_name_H-M   'P 1'
#
loop_
_entity.id
_entity.type
_entity.pdbx_description
1 polymer ?
#
loop_
_entity_poly.entity_id
_entity_poly.type
_entity_poly.pdbx_seq_one_letter_code
_entity_poly.pdbx_strand_id
1 'polypeptide(L)'
;MSVKKEYDIGLIVPLKEEFRHIADIAPVKGRHSYDGAFLYEMDFGGTNTIACIVGEMGPLPASHATNRLLSFANVKLVILLGLAGALDKDLLLGDVVVADEVNEFLAKSKAVEAGESYEFNFSGRHTRMEYSLREIVSHFDVSGGDRFTKWHTSAKADFDALGSGVDRSLCKSPPDFYVGSIASGDVVGAAKGFTDQLLKIDRKFLALDMEAAGVVKAARDRLKPVHVLAVRGISDFADERKKEIDNQESGVWRRLSVRNATSFCVSLLAWEDFRLFVGLMNDVTTNLHDLEPARIVERLRKRIGGPWLVGVLFGLHSQVPVISDKGGVSAKGIGGARINNEELDEMMKCVEKVQSAMNTGSITADAISEQLSQAIDAFRATLGTDGTILLAQFDEVIVTILSPVADVESIELEETLGEISNFIDDERLVEAEQMLAVLDSSQSRVRELLVDLHFGRRQYKEVVRILKSCDPEALSRRELEHFISSCYELSQHETTEMWLEFHLGTFDDAAGQLFRNHIRSRYPDAGPGMEDKR
;
A
#
# COMPACT_ATOMS: atom_id res chain seq x y z
N MET A 1 -20.10 9.19 2.18
CA MET A 1 -19.77 7.94 1.44
C MET A 1 -19.36 6.90 2.48
N SER A 2 -19.71 5.62 2.35
CA SER A 2 -19.20 4.63 3.31
C SER A 2 -17.69 4.52 3.15
N VAL A 3 -16.94 4.58 4.26
CA VAL A 3 -15.50 4.34 4.28
C VAL A 3 -15.23 2.96 3.66
N LYS A 4 -14.35 2.92 2.66
CA LYS A 4 -13.93 1.66 2.04
C LYS A 4 -13.00 0.92 2.98
N LYS A 5 -13.05 -0.42 2.96
CA LYS A 5 -12.11 -1.24 3.73
C LYS A 5 -10.79 -1.40 2.99
N GLU A 6 -9.68 -1.39 3.72
CA GLU A 6 -8.35 -1.60 3.15
C GLU A 6 -8.06 -3.09 2.98
N TYR A 7 -7.69 -3.49 1.76
CA TYR A 7 -7.18 -4.82 1.44
C TYR A 7 -5.98 -4.68 0.50
N ASP A 8 -5.03 -5.60 0.57
CA ASP A 8 -3.89 -5.61 -0.33
C ASP A 8 -4.35 -5.99 -1.75
N ILE A 9 -5.22 -7.00 -1.83
CA ILE A 9 -5.60 -7.66 -3.08
C ILE A 9 -7.12 -7.77 -3.21
N GLY A 10 -7.64 -7.37 -4.38
CA GLY A 10 -8.98 -7.70 -4.83
C GLY A 10 -8.94 -8.91 -5.77
N LEU A 11 -9.47 -10.06 -5.34
CA LEU A 11 -9.54 -11.26 -6.17
C LEU A 11 -10.89 -11.36 -6.88
N ILE A 12 -10.87 -11.46 -8.21
CA ILE A 12 -12.05 -11.73 -9.02
C ILE A 12 -11.99 -13.18 -9.50
N VAL A 13 -13.03 -13.94 -9.18
CA VAL A 13 -13.13 -15.35 -9.55
C VAL A 13 -14.38 -15.56 -10.42
N PRO A 14 -14.25 -16.01 -11.67
CA PRO A 14 -15.39 -16.17 -12.59
C PRO A 14 -16.50 -17.05 -12.02
N LEU A 15 -16.17 -18.28 -11.62
CA LEU A 15 -17.16 -19.31 -11.29
C LEU A 15 -17.00 -19.86 -9.87
N LYS A 16 -18.12 -20.30 -9.30
CA LYS A 16 -18.15 -20.93 -7.96
C LYS A 16 -17.31 -22.20 -7.87
N GLU A 17 -17.22 -22.96 -8.97
CA GLU A 17 -16.36 -24.15 -9.07
C GLU A 17 -14.88 -23.78 -8.88
N GLU A 18 -14.40 -22.79 -9.64
CA GLU A 18 -13.04 -22.28 -9.57
C GLU A 18 -12.73 -21.74 -8.17
N PHE A 19 -13.67 -21.00 -7.57
CA PHE A 19 -13.53 -20.51 -6.20
C PHE A 19 -13.32 -21.63 -5.18
N ARG A 20 -13.99 -22.78 -5.33
CA ARG A 20 -13.79 -23.91 -4.41
C ARG A 20 -12.36 -24.46 -4.50
N HIS A 21 -11.84 -24.62 -5.71
CA HIS A 21 -10.46 -25.08 -5.91
C HIS A 21 -9.42 -24.07 -5.45
N ILE A 22 -9.70 -22.78 -5.59
CA ILE A 22 -8.89 -21.72 -5.01
C ILE A 22 -8.89 -21.83 -3.48
N ALA A 23 -10.07 -22.00 -2.86
CA ALA A 23 -10.23 -22.08 -1.42
C ALA A 23 -9.56 -23.31 -0.79
N ASP A 24 -9.32 -24.37 -1.56
CA ASP A 24 -8.54 -25.54 -1.12
C ASP A 24 -7.05 -25.21 -0.91
N ILE A 25 -6.54 -24.14 -1.52
CA ILE A 25 -5.14 -23.70 -1.44
C ILE A 25 -5.01 -22.42 -0.60
N ALA A 26 -5.89 -21.45 -0.84
CA ALA A 26 -5.96 -20.16 -0.15
C ALA A 26 -7.25 -20.11 0.69
N PRO A 27 -7.21 -20.51 1.98
CA PRO A 27 -8.43 -20.70 2.76
C PRO A 27 -9.19 -19.40 3.01
N VAL A 28 -10.52 -19.52 3.11
CA VAL A 28 -11.42 -18.42 3.45
C VAL A 28 -11.35 -18.14 4.96
N LYS A 29 -11.01 -16.91 5.34
CA LYS A 29 -10.93 -16.42 6.72
C LYS A 29 -12.24 -15.81 7.22
N GLY A 30 -12.98 -15.18 6.32
CA GLY A 30 -14.14 -14.38 6.67
C GLY A 30 -15.04 -14.11 5.49
N ARG A 31 -16.19 -13.46 5.76
CA ARG A 31 -17.12 -13.02 4.72
C ARG A 31 -17.77 -11.70 5.09
N HIS A 32 -18.08 -10.92 4.07
CA HIS A 32 -18.86 -9.69 4.16
C HIS A 32 -20.08 -9.81 3.25
N SER A 33 -21.16 -9.12 3.62
CA SER A 33 -22.27 -8.87 2.71
C SER A 33 -22.19 -7.41 2.25
N TYR A 34 -22.24 -7.18 0.95
CA TYR A 34 -22.20 -5.85 0.37
C TYR A 34 -22.96 -5.84 -0.95
N ASP A 35 -23.87 -4.87 -1.11
CA ASP A 35 -24.65 -4.67 -2.34
C ASP A 35 -25.33 -5.97 -2.86
N GLY A 36 -25.98 -6.70 -1.95
CA GLY A 36 -26.68 -7.95 -2.27
C GLY A 36 -25.79 -9.14 -2.63
N ALA A 37 -24.47 -9.01 -2.55
CA ALA A 37 -23.51 -10.07 -2.80
C ALA A 37 -22.70 -10.44 -1.55
N PHE A 38 -21.95 -11.53 -1.64
CA PHE A 38 -20.96 -11.94 -0.66
C PHE A 38 -19.55 -11.68 -1.18
N LEU A 39 -18.71 -11.10 -0.33
CA LEU A 39 -17.28 -10.95 -0.53
C LEU A 39 -16.57 -11.81 0.52
N TYR A 40 -15.46 -12.45 0.13
CA TYR A 40 -14.80 -13.46 0.96
C TYR A 40 -13.37 -13.04 1.29
N GLU A 41 -13.02 -12.97 2.56
CA GLU A 41 -11.64 -12.74 2.96
C GLU A 41 -10.86 -14.04 2.81
N MET A 42 -9.69 -13.99 2.16
CA MET A 42 -8.89 -15.16 1.84
C MET A 42 -7.43 -14.95 2.24
N ASP A 43 -6.74 -16.06 2.55
CA ASP A 43 -5.31 -16.05 2.82
C ASP A 43 -4.48 -16.47 1.61
N PHE A 44 -3.91 -15.49 0.90
CA PHE A 44 -2.98 -15.71 -0.21
C PHE A 44 -1.53 -15.53 0.26
N GLY A 45 -1.08 -16.40 1.16
CA GLY A 45 0.30 -16.40 1.65
C GLY A 45 0.63 -15.19 2.53
N GLY A 46 -0.30 -14.80 3.41
CA GLY A 46 -0.13 -13.66 4.33
C GLY A 46 -0.42 -12.30 3.70
N THR A 47 -1.16 -12.25 2.60
CA THR A 47 -1.71 -11.01 2.03
C THR A 47 -3.19 -10.86 2.42
N ASN A 48 -3.62 -9.65 2.75
CA ASN A 48 -5.02 -9.40 3.06
C ASN A 48 -5.83 -9.33 1.76
N THR A 49 -6.51 -10.42 1.41
CA THR A 49 -7.22 -10.56 0.13
C THR A 49 -8.73 -10.57 0.33
N ILE A 50 -9.45 -9.75 -0.43
CA ILE A 50 -10.92 -9.80 -0.54
C ILE A 50 -11.30 -10.35 -1.91
N ALA A 51 -12.14 -11.39 -1.94
CA ALA A 51 -12.55 -12.04 -3.17
C ALA A 51 -14.03 -11.78 -3.49
N CYS A 52 -14.33 -11.58 -4.77
CA CYS A 52 -15.68 -11.55 -5.31
C CYS A 52 -15.84 -12.65 -6.36
N ILE A 53 -16.84 -13.49 -6.16
CA ILE A 53 -17.26 -14.47 -7.17
C ILE A 53 -18.18 -13.75 -8.16
N VAL A 54 -17.87 -13.82 -9.45
CA VAL A 54 -18.72 -13.22 -10.51
C VAL A 54 -20.02 -14.00 -10.60
N GLY A 55 -19.93 -15.33 -10.73
CA GLY A 55 -21.05 -16.27 -10.74
C GLY A 55 -21.64 -16.54 -12.13
N GLU A 56 -21.26 -15.74 -13.12
CA GLU A 56 -21.68 -15.82 -14.52
C GLU A 56 -20.48 -15.59 -15.44
N MET A 57 -20.50 -16.16 -16.64
CA MET A 57 -19.45 -15.97 -17.64
C MET A 57 -19.65 -14.65 -18.38
N GLY A 58 -18.54 -14.04 -18.80
CA GLY A 58 -18.55 -12.90 -19.72
C GLY A 58 -18.02 -11.59 -19.13
N PRO A 59 -17.65 -10.61 -19.98
CA PRO A 59 -17.00 -9.39 -19.54
C PRO A 59 -17.93 -8.49 -18.71
N LEU A 60 -19.23 -8.46 -19.03
CA LEU A 60 -20.18 -7.57 -18.34
C LEU A 60 -20.40 -7.98 -16.87
N PRO A 61 -20.73 -9.25 -16.54
CA PRO A 61 -20.78 -9.71 -15.16
C PRO A 61 -19.45 -9.49 -14.41
N ALA A 62 -18.32 -9.77 -15.06
CA ALA A 62 -17.01 -9.58 -14.46
C ALA A 62 -16.68 -8.11 -14.15
N SER A 63 -17.10 -7.20 -15.03
CA SER A 63 -17.00 -5.75 -14.82
C SER A 63 -17.86 -5.31 -13.62
N HIS A 64 -19.08 -5.84 -13.51
CA HIS A 64 -19.97 -5.55 -12.39
C HIS A 64 -19.38 -6.04 -11.06
N ALA A 65 -18.89 -7.28 -11.01
CA ALA A 65 -18.26 -7.86 -9.82
C ALA A 65 -17.02 -7.07 -9.39
N THR A 66 -16.17 -6.68 -10.35
CA THR A 66 -14.99 -5.84 -10.09
C THR A 66 -15.38 -4.47 -9.54
N ASN A 67 -16.37 -3.80 -10.14
CA ASN A 67 -16.84 -2.51 -9.64
C ASN A 67 -17.45 -2.61 -8.24
N ARG A 68 -18.18 -3.70 -7.93
CA ARG A 68 -18.70 -3.95 -6.59
C ARG A 68 -17.57 -4.12 -5.58
N LEU A 69 -16.57 -4.97 -5.89
CA LEU A 69 -15.40 -5.16 -5.03
C LEU A 69 -14.66 -3.84 -4.79
N LEU A 70 -14.37 -3.08 -5.86
CA LEU A 70 -13.67 -1.79 -5.77
C LEU A 70 -14.53 -0.65 -5.18
N SER A 71 -15.83 -0.86 -4.99
CA SER A 71 -16.70 0.07 -4.25
C SER A 71 -16.71 -0.25 -2.76
N PHE A 72 -16.56 -1.54 -2.41
CA PHE A 72 -16.43 -2.01 -1.03
C PHE A 72 -15.05 -1.76 -0.44
N ALA A 73 -14.00 -2.04 -1.22
CA ALA A 73 -12.62 -2.06 -0.76
C ALA A 73 -11.73 -1.10 -1.56
N ASN A 74 -10.75 -0.52 -0.87
CA ASN A 74 -9.57 0.04 -1.47
C ASN A 74 -8.53 -1.09 -1.59
N VAL A 75 -8.04 -1.33 -2.82
CA VAL A 75 -7.08 -2.40 -3.10
C VAL A 75 -5.96 -1.88 -3.98
N LYS A 76 -4.76 -2.46 -3.81
CA LYS A 76 -3.57 -2.07 -4.56
C LYS A 76 -3.43 -2.85 -5.86
N LEU A 77 -3.87 -4.11 -5.84
CA LEU A 77 -3.83 -5.02 -6.99
C LEU A 77 -5.16 -5.76 -7.13
N VAL A 78 -5.68 -5.83 -8.35
CA VAL A 78 -6.76 -6.76 -8.70
C VAL A 78 -6.17 -7.98 -9.40
N ILE A 79 -6.49 -9.17 -8.90
CA ILE A 79 -6.13 -10.43 -9.56
C ILE A 79 -7.40 -11.05 -10.12
N LEU A 80 -7.43 -11.28 -11.43
CA LEU A 80 -8.41 -12.17 -12.04
C LEU A 80 -7.81 -13.56 -12.11
N LEU A 81 -8.40 -14.50 -11.38
CA LEU A 81 -7.91 -15.86 -11.28
C LEU A 81 -8.97 -16.85 -11.74
N GLY A 82 -8.63 -17.68 -12.73
CA GLY A 82 -9.55 -18.71 -13.22
C GLY A 82 -8.98 -19.49 -14.39
N LEU A 83 -9.87 -20.00 -15.24
CA LEU A 83 -9.52 -20.86 -16.36
C LEU A 83 -9.45 -20.12 -17.71
N ALA A 84 -8.73 -20.71 -18.67
CA ALA A 84 -8.75 -20.31 -20.07
C ALA A 84 -8.53 -21.51 -21.00
N GLY A 85 -8.93 -21.36 -22.26
CA GLY A 85 -8.57 -22.29 -23.33
C GLY A 85 -7.30 -21.84 -24.05
N ALA A 86 -6.41 -22.77 -24.38
CA ALA A 86 -5.20 -22.48 -25.13
C ALA A 86 -5.51 -22.14 -26.59
N LEU A 87 -4.84 -21.11 -27.11
CA LEU A 87 -4.82 -20.73 -28.53
C LEU A 87 -3.45 -21.01 -29.16
N ASP A 88 -2.38 -20.91 -28.36
CA ASP A 88 -1.03 -21.30 -28.78
C ASP A 88 -0.85 -22.82 -28.65
N LYS A 89 -0.20 -23.42 -29.66
CA LYS A 89 0.06 -24.86 -29.75
C LYS A 89 1.11 -25.37 -28.76
N ASP A 90 1.94 -24.48 -28.22
CA ASP A 90 3.02 -24.81 -27.30
C ASP A 90 2.52 -24.85 -25.83
N LEU A 91 1.27 -24.41 -25.58
CA LEU A 91 0.62 -24.50 -24.28
C LEU A 91 -0.01 -25.88 -24.06
N LEU A 92 0.19 -26.41 -22.85
CA LEU A 92 -0.38 -27.67 -22.41
C LEU A 92 -1.38 -27.47 -21.26
N LEU A 93 -2.20 -28.49 -20.99
CA LEU A 93 -3.14 -28.45 -19.88
C LEU A 93 -2.38 -28.30 -18.56
N GLY A 94 -2.84 -27.37 -17.72
CA GLY A 94 -2.22 -27.04 -16.44
C GLY A 94 -1.15 -25.95 -16.50
N ASP A 95 -0.71 -25.51 -17.68
CA ASP A 95 0.14 -24.33 -17.82
C ASP A 95 -0.58 -23.07 -17.33
N VAL A 96 0.20 -22.08 -16.90
CA VAL A 96 -0.31 -20.80 -16.39
C VAL A 96 -0.01 -19.69 -17.38
N VAL A 97 -1.02 -18.91 -17.75
CA VAL A 97 -0.87 -17.71 -18.59
C VAL A 97 -1.15 -16.47 -17.77
N VAL A 98 -0.23 -15.52 -17.80
CA VAL A 98 -0.41 -14.18 -17.26
C VAL A 98 -0.55 -13.19 -18.42
N ALA A 99 -1.66 -12.45 -18.45
CA ALA A 99 -1.93 -11.55 -19.57
C ALA A 99 -1.05 -10.30 -19.52
N ASP A 100 -0.16 -10.11 -20.50
CA ASP A 100 0.50 -8.80 -20.70
C ASP A 100 -0.33 -7.84 -21.56
N GLU A 101 -1.31 -8.38 -22.28
CA GLU A 101 -2.31 -7.65 -23.04
C GLU A 101 -3.63 -8.42 -23.01
N VAL A 102 -4.73 -7.70 -22.81
CA VAL A 102 -6.09 -8.23 -22.96
C VAL A 102 -6.72 -7.61 -24.19
N ASN A 103 -7.12 -8.45 -25.14
CA ASN A 103 -7.85 -8.05 -26.34
C ASN A 103 -9.34 -8.41 -26.20
N GLU A 104 -10.19 -7.40 -26.16
CA GLU A 104 -11.66 -7.56 -26.24
C GLU A 104 -12.06 -7.80 -27.71
N PHE A 105 -11.99 -9.06 -28.19
CA PHE A 105 -12.03 -9.38 -29.62
C PHE A 105 -13.38 -9.12 -30.32
N LEU A 106 -14.45 -8.92 -29.54
CA LEU A 106 -15.75 -8.48 -30.08
C LEU A 106 -15.86 -6.95 -30.19
N ALA A 107 -15.05 -6.20 -29.44
CA ALA A 107 -15.14 -4.75 -29.48
C ALA A 107 -14.66 -4.21 -30.82
N LYS A 108 -15.48 -3.34 -31.40
CA LYS A 108 -15.24 -2.71 -32.72
C LYS A 108 -15.20 -3.72 -33.88
N SER A 109 -15.61 -4.96 -33.65
CA SER A 109 -15.75 -5.97 -34.70
C SER A 109 -16.93 -5.64 -35.62
N LYS A 110 -16.82 -6.06 -36.87
CA LYS A 110 -17.79 -5.71 -37.92
C LYS A 110 -18.40 -6.98 -38.50
N ALA A 111 -19.73 -7.06 -38.55
CA ALA A 111 -20.40 -8.04 -39.39
C ALA A 111 -20.23 -7.65 -40.86
N VAL A 112 -19.70 -8.56 -41.67
CA VAL A 112 -19.49 -8.38 -43.10
C VAL A 112 -20.29 -9.41 -43.88
N GLU A 113 -20.73 -9.05 -45.08
CA GLU A 113 -21.52 -9.92 -45.96
C GLU A 113 -20.70 -11.15 -46.38
N ALA A 114 -21.31 -12.33 -46.29
CA ALA A 114 -20.72 -13.60 -46.67
C ALA A 114 -21.75 -14.43 -47.46
N GLY A 115 -21.98 -14.05 -48.71
CA GLY A 115 -23.02 -14.65 -49.55
C GLY A 115 -24.42 -14.36 -49.00
N GLU A 116 -25.24 -15.40 -48.79
CA GLU A 116 -26.55 -15.27 -48.13
C GLU A 116 -26.45 -15.23 -46.58
N SER A 117 -25.24 -15.17 -46.03
CA SER A 117 -24.97 -15.10 -44.59
C SER A 117 -24.11 -13.87 -44.25
N TYR A 118 -23.62 -13.82 -43.01
CA TYR A 118 -22.61 -12.87 -42.57
C TYR A 118 -21.50 -13.58 -41.80
N GLU A 119 -20.33 -12.95 -41.74
CA GLU A 119 -19.25 -13.33 -40.83
C GLU A 119 -18.81 -12.14 -40.00
N PHE A 120 -18.25 -12.40 -38.83
CA PHE A 120 -17.59 -11.34 -38.06
C PHE A 120 -16.16 -11.18 -38.56
N ASN A 121 -15.84 -9.99 -39.06
CA ASN A 121 -14.48 -9.52 -39.13
C ASN A 121 -14.09 -8.99 -37.75
N PHE A 122 -13.42 -9.84 -36.97
CA PHE A 122 -13.02 -9.51 -35.62
C PHE A 122 -11.94 -8.42 -35.62
N SER A 123 -12.10 -7.49 -34.69
CA SER A 123 -11.09 -6.50 -34.32
C SER A 123 -10.78 -6.71 -32.84
N GLY A 124 -10.42 -5.65 -32.12
CA GLY A 124 -10.47 -5.70 -30.68
C GLY A 124 -10.03 -4.41 -30.05
N ARG A 125 -10.43 -4.23 -28.79
CA ARG A 125 -9.84 -3.22 -27.92
C ARG A 125 -8.69 -3.86 -27.17
N HIS A 126 -7.50 -3.31 -27.32
CA HIS A 126 -6.29 -3.81 -26.67
C HIS A 126 -6.03 -3.02 -25.39
N THR A 127 -5.76 -3.74 -24.31
CA THR A 127 -5.44 -3.15 -23.01
C THR A 127 -4.20 -3.83 -22.44
N ARG A 128 -3.07 -3.13 -22.43
CA ARG A 128 -1.77 -3.68 -22.02
C ARG A 128 -1.50 -3.51 -20.55
N MET A 129 -0.97 -4.55 -19.90
CA MET A 129 -0.30 -4.47 -18.60
C MET A 129 0.77 -3.38 -18.62
N GLU A 130 0.97 -2.75 -17.47
CA GLU A 130 2.03 -1.77 -17.29
C GLU A 130 3.40 -2.43 -17.44
N TYR A 131 4.34 -1.70 -18.03
CA TYR A 131 5.66 -2.22 -18.36
C TYR A 131 6.35 -2.82 -17.12
N SER A 132 6.35 -2.10 -16.01
CA SER A 132 7.04 -2.52 -14.79
C SER A 132 6.40 -3.75 -14.13
N LEU A 133 5.07 -3.86 -14.13
CA LEU A 133 4.36 -5.06 -13.66
C LEU A 133 4.65 -6.27 -14.57
N ARG A 134 4.68 -6.05 -15.88
CA ARG A 134 5.05 -7.08 -16.85
C ARG A 134 6.49 -7.54 -16.64
N GLU A 135 7.44 -6.62 -16.47
CA GLU A 135 8.84 -6.95 -16.27
C GLU A 135 9.02 -7.83 -15.04
N ILE A 136 8.47 -7.45 -13.88
CA ILE A 136 8.68 -8.24 -12.67
C ILE A 136 8.08 -9.64 -12.77
N VAL A 137 6.87 -9.77 -13.34
CA VAL A 137 6.23 -11.08 -13.53
C VAL A 137 7.01 -11.95 -14.51
N SER A 138 7.54 -11.36 -15.58
CA SER A 138 8.29 -12.09 -16.62
C SER A 138 9.62 -12.64 -16.13
N HIS A 139 10.13 -12.16 -15.00
CA HIS A 139 11.37 -12.62 -14.39
C HIS A 139 11.13 -13.54 -13.18
N PHE A 140 9.90 -13.99 -12.93
CA PHE A 140 9.61 -14.81 -11.75
C PHE A 140 10.35 -16.16 -11.74
N ASP A 141 10.56 -16.79 -12.90
CA ASP A 141 11.37 -18.02 -13.06
C ASP A 141 12.86 -17.81 -12.71
N VAL A 142 13.43 -16.67 -13.12
CA VAL A 142 14.85 -16.38 -12.94
C VAL A 142 15.13 -15.76 -11.57
N SER A 143 14.29 -14.83 -11.12
CA SER A 143 14.51 -13.98 -9.94
C SER A 143 13.70 -14.42 -8.72
N GLY A 144 12.61 -15.17 -8.90
CA GLY A 144 11.75 -15.62 -7.80
C GLY A 144 12.38 -16.68 -6.89
N GLY A 145 13.50 -17.28 -7.29
CA GLY A 145 14.29 -18.21 -6.48
C GLY A 145 13.47 -19.34 -5.85
N ASP A 146 13.51 -19.43 -4.52
CA ASP A 146 12.76 -20.43 -3.75
C ASP A 146 11.25 -20.35 -3.94
N ARG A 147 10.70 -19.17 -4.27
CA ARG A 147 9.26 -19.00 -4.51
C ARG A 147 8.82 -19.69 -5.79
N PHE A 148 9.59 -19.54 -6.86
CA PHE A 148 9.37 -20.26 -8.10
C PHE A 148 9.49 -21.78 -7.90
N THR A 149 10.52 -22.22 -7.17
CA THR A 149 10.72 -23.64 -6.84
C THR A 149 9.56 -24.21 -6.01
N LYS A 150 9.03 -23.44 -5.05
CA LYS A 150 7.86 -23.84 -4.25
C LYS A 150 6.61 -24.00 -5.10
N TRP A 151 6.39 -23.11 -6.06
CA TRP A 151 5.29 -23.25 -7.01
C TRP A 151 5.41 -24.55 -7.81
N HIS A 152 6.56 -24.79 -8.46
CA HIS A 152 6.82 -26.02 -9.20
C HIS A 152 6.61 -27.28 -8.35
N THR A 153 7.07 -27.27 -7.09
CA THR A 153 6.91 -28.39 -6.17
C THR A 153 5.43 -28.66 -5.85
N SER A 154 4.66 -27.59 -5.58
CA SER A 154 3.21 -27.70 -5.33
C SER A 154 2.46 -28.23 -6.56
N ALA A 155 2.71 -27.65 -7.73
CA ALA A 155 2.06 -28.05 -8.97
C ALA A 155 2.44 -29.49 -9.39
N LYS A 156 3.69 -29.89 -9.14
CA LYS A 156 4.12 -31.27 -9.33
C LYS A 156 3.37 -32.24 -8.42
N ALA A 157 3.15 -31.91 -7.15
CA ALA A 157 2.38 -32.75 -6.24
C ALA A 157 0.92 -32.94 -6.72
N ASP A 158 0.29 -31.88 -7.22
CA ASP A 158 -1.05 -31.96 -7.80
C ASP A 158 -1.09 -32.82 -9.07
N PHE A 159 -0.07 -32.74 -9.92
CA PHE A 159 0.08 -33.62 -11.09
C PHE A 159 0.30 -35.09 -10.67
N ASP A 160 1.14 -35.35 -9.67
CA ASP A 160 1.44 -36.71 -9.21
C ASP A 160 0.20 -37.38 -8.59
N ALA A 161 -0.73 -36.58 -8.05
CA ALA A 161 -2.01 -37.02 -7.50
C ALA A 161 -3.09 -37.33 -8.56
N LEU A 162 -2.82 -37.10 -9.86
CA LEU A 162 -3.76 -37.42 -10.93
C LEU A 162 -4.01 -38.93 -11.03
N GLY A 163 -5.27 -39.30 -11.29
CA GLY A 163 -5.69 -40.69 -11.49
C GLY A 163 -4.94 -41.38 -12.63
N SER A 164 -4.87 -42.71 -12.59
CA SER A 164 -4.23 -43.50 -13.64
C SER A 164 -4.99 -43.51 -14.97
N GLY A 165 -6.25 -43.06 -14.98
CA GLY A 165 -7.09 -42.92 -16.18
C GLY A 165 -6.95 -41.57 -16.90
N VAL A 166 -6.10 -40.67 -16.39
CA VAL A 166 -5.85 -39.35 -16.97
C VAL A 166 -4.81 -39.46 -18.09
N ASP A 167 -5.11 -38.88 -19.25
CA ASP A 167 -4.16 -38.80 -20.37
C ASP A 167 -3.11 -37.74 -20.07
N ARG A 168 -2.03 -38.17 -19.42
CA ARG A 168 -0.92 -37.30 -19.02
C ARG A 168 -0.13 -36.74 -20.21
N SER A 169 -0.39 -37.18 -21.46
CA SER A 169 0.29 -36.61 -22.64
C SER A 169 -0.18 -35.18 -22.97
N LEU A 170 -1.33 -34.77 -22.42
CA LEU A 170 -1.92 -33.45 -22.64
C LEU A 170 -1.38 -32.36 -21.70
N CYS A 171 -0.53 -32.73 -20.73
CA CYS A 171 0.01 -31.85 -19.69
C CYS A 171 1.49 -32.15 -19.44
N LYS A 172 2.21 -31.21 -18.82
CA LYS A 172 3.59 -31.41 -18.35
C LYS A 172 3.73 -31.19 -16.85
N SER A 173 4.80 -31.72 -16.28
CA SER A 173 5.12 -31.57 -14.86
C SER A 173 6.62 -31.33 -14.66
N PRO A 174 7.02 -30.24 -13.96
CA PRO A 174 6.15 -29.14 -13.52
C PRO A 174 5.53 -28.39 -14.72
N PRO A 175 4.39 -27.68 -14.53
CA PRO A 175 3.85 -26.80 -15.55
C PRO A 175 4.79 -25.60 -15.78
N ASP A 176 4.70 -24.96 -16.94
CA ASP A 176 5.37 -23.68 -17.20
C ASP A 176 4.37 -22.53 -17.03
N PHE A 177 4.90 -21.31 -16.92
CA PHE A 177 4.08 -20.11 -17.05
C PHE A 177 4.54 -19.25 -18.22
N TYR A 178 3.60 -18.51 -18.79
CA TYR A 178 3.81 -17.68 -19.96
C TYR A 178 3.21 -16.30 -19.72
N VAL A 179 3.94 -15.27 -20.15
CA VAL A 179 3.46 -13.88 -20.13
C VAL A 179 3.18 -13.45 -21.57
N GLY A 180 1.92 -13.14 -21.89
CA GLY A 180 1.54 -12.77 -23.25
C GLY A 180 0.07 -12.43 -23.45
N SER A 181 -0.31 -12.14 -24.69
CA SER A 181 -1.65 -11.63 -25.02
C SER A 181 -2.74 -12.69 -24.83
N ILE A 182 -3.89 -12.28 -24.28
CA ILE A 182 -5.10 -13.10 -24.23
C ILE A 182 -6.25 -12.46 -25.00
N ALA A 183 -7.04 -13.28 -25.68
CA ALA A 183 -8.31 -12.90 -26.27
C ALA A 183 -9.42 -13.07 -25.21
N SER A 184 -10.29 -12.07 -25.06
CA SER A 184 -11.35 -12.05 -24.05
C SER A 184 -12.69 -11.59 -24.64
N GLY A 185 -13.78 -12.30 -24.35
CA GLY A 185 -15.12 -11.93 -24.85
C GLY A 185 -16.21 -12.95 -24.54
N ASP A 186 -17.45 -12.65 -24.92
CA ASP A 186 -18.64 -13.45 -24.58
C ASP A 186 -18.79 -14.81 -25.31
N VAL A 187 -17.81 -15.20 -26.12
CA VAL A 187 -17.89 -16.43 -26.93
C VAL A 187 -16.98 -17.50 -26.36
N VAL A 188 -17.57 -18.64 -25.98
CA VAL A 188 -16.82 -19.84 -25.57
C VAL A 188 -16.12 -20.44 -26.79
N GLY A 189 -14.81 -20.61 -26.72
CA GLY A 189 -14.04 -21.33 -27.74
C GLY A 189 -14.25 -22.84 -27.63
N ALA A 190 -14.90 -23.43 -28.64
CA ALA A 190 -15.11 -24.87 -28.74
C ALA A 190 -15.04 -25.37 -30.20
N ALA A 191 -14.43 -24.57 -31.08
CA ALA A 191 -14.35 -24.84 -32.51
C ALA A 191 -13.07 -24.23 -33.08
N LYS A 192 -12.27 -25.04 -33.77
CA LYS A 192 -11.00 -24.60 -34.35
C LYS A 192 -11.17 -23.46 -35.36
N GLY A 193 -12.26 -23.47 -36.13
CA GLY A 193 -12.56 -22.39 -37.07
C GLY A 193 -12.71 -21.02 -36.39
N PHE A 194 -13.24 -20.99 -35.16
CA PHE A 194 -13.36 -19.76 -34.38
C PHE A 194 -12.01 -19.31 -33.83
N THR A 195 -11.21 -20.22 -33.26
CA THR A 195 -9.88 -19.88 -32.74
C THR A 195 -8.93 -19.43 -33.85
N ASP A 196 -9.03 -20.04 -35.05
CA ASP A 196 -8.31 -19.60 -36.24
C ASP A 196 -8.70 -18.18 -36.68
N GLN A 197 -9.96 -17.76 -36.45
CA GLN A 197 -10.37 -16.37 -36.69
C GLN A 197 -9.77 -15.41 -35.66
N LEU A 198 -9.68 -15.80 -34.38
CA LEU A 198 -9.02 -14.99 -33.35
C LEU A 198 -7.53 -14.81 -33.65
N LEU A 199 -6.84 -15.87 -34.07
CA LEU A 199 -5.41 -15.83 -34.42
C LEU A 199 -5.11 -15.00 -35.68
N LYS A 200 -6.12 -14.64 -36.49
CA LYS A 200 -5.97 -13.65 -37.57
C LYS A 200 -5.89 -12.21 -37.05
N ILE A 201 -6.45 -11.93 -35.87
CA ILE A 201 -6.33 -10.62 -35.20
C ILE A 201 -4.90 -10.47 -34.68
N ASP A 202 -4.46 -11.43 -33.88
CA ASP A 202 -3.08 -11.55 -33.42
C ASP A 202 -2.69 -13.02 -33.30
N ARG A 203 -1.69 -13.42 -34.09
CA ARG A 203 -1.14 -14.79 -34.07
C ARG A 203 -0.44 -15.14 -32.75
N LYS A 204 -0.20 -14.15 -31.88
CA LYS A 204 0.48 -14.30 -30.59
C LYS A 204 -0.48 -14.46 -29.42
N PHE A 205 -1.80 -14.54 -29.65
CA PHE A 205 -2.70 -14.86 -28.57
C PHE A 205 -2.35 -16.23 -27.98
N LEU A 206 -2.07 -16.22 -26.67
CA LEU A 206 -1.76 -17.42 -25.91
C LEU A 206 -3.03 -18.15 -25.50
N ALA A 207 -4.02 -17.41 -25.01
CA ALA A 207 -5.22 -18.01 -24.43
C ALA A 207 -6.50 -17.21 -24.73
N LEU A 208 -7.63 -17.89 -24.60
CA LEU A 208 -8.98 -17.35 -24.71
C LEU A 208 -9.70 -17.46 -23.36
N ASP A 209 -10.23 -16.33 -22.87
CA ASP A 209 -11.09 -16.28 -21.69
C ASP A 209 -12.38 -15.49 -21.95
N MET A 210 -13.22 -15.36 -20.91
CA MET A 210 -14.49 -14.62 -21.01
C MET A 210 -14.59 -13.40 -20.08
N GLU A 211 -13.68 -13.20 -19.11
CA GLU A 211 -13.84 -12.16 -18.08
C GLU A 211 -12.81 -11.02 -18.13
N ALA A 212 -11.61 -11.26 -18.67
CA ALA A 212 -10.50 -10.32 -18.51
C ALA A 212 -10.80 -8.92 -19.07
N ALA A 213 -11.46 -8.82 -20.22
CA ALA A 213 -11.84 -7.54 -20.80
C ALA A 213 -12.68 -6.69 -19.82
N GLY A 214 -13.60 -7.35 -19.11
CA GLY A 214 -14.49 -6.71 -18.15
C GLY A 214 -13.79 -6.23 -16.88
N VAL A 215 -12.93 -7.08 -16.31
CA VAL A 215 -12.14 -6.76 -15.11
C VAL A 215 -11.19 -5.61 -15.38
N VAL A 216 -10.42 -5.70 -16.47
CA VAL A 216 -9.44 -4.68 -16.84
C VAL A 216 -10.11 -3.34 -17.12
N LYS A 217 -11.26 -3.33 -17.82
CA LYS A 217 -12.06 -2.12 -18.03
C LYS A 217 -12.50 -1.50 -16.70
N ALA A 218 -13.10 -2.30 -15.81
CA ALA A 218 -13.60 -1.82 -14.52
C ALA A 218 -12.51 -1.24 -13.60
N ALA A 219 -11.31 -1.85 -13.60
CA ALA A 219 -10.19 -1.39 -12.80
C ALA A 219 -9.52 -0.12 -13.37
N ARG A 220 -9.47 0.02 -14.71
CA ARG A 220 -8.76 1.12 -15.38
C ARG A 220 -9.58 2.37 -15.59
N ASP A 221 -10.87 2.26 -15.88
CA ASP A 221 -11.73 3.42 -16.16
C ASP A 221 -12.21 4.08 -14.86
N ARG A 222 -11.24 4.55 -14.08
CA ARG A 222 -11.42 5.19 -12.79
C ARG A 222 -10.47 6.37 -12.70
N LEU A 223 -10.79 7.35 -11.85
CA LEU A 223 -9.89 8.48 -11.59
C LEU A 223 -8.51 8.02 -11.09
N LYS A 224 -8.50 6.99 -10.25
CA LYS A 224 -7.31 6.26 -9.81
C LYS A 224 -7.41 4.83 -10.35
N PRO A 225 -6.75 4.52 -11.48
CA PRO A 225 -6.67 3.15 -12.00
C PRO A 225 -6.03 2.21 -10.97
N VAL A 226 -6.50 0.97 -10.93
CA VAL A 226 -5.92 -0.09 -10.10
C VAL A 226 -5.18 -1.08 -10.99
N HIS A 227 -4.02 -1.55 -10.56
CA HIS A 227 -3.25 -2.56 -11.28
C HIS A 227 -4.07 -3.85 -11.43
N VAL A 228 -3.94 -4.53 -12.57
CA VAL A 228 -4.62 -5.81 -12.83
C VAL A 228 -3.62 -6.86 -13.27
N LEU A 229 -3.71 -8.03 -12.63
CA LEU A 229 -3.01 -9.24 -13.03
C LEU A 229 -4.06 -10.30 -13.42
N ALA A 230 -4.22 -10.57 -14.71
CA ALA A 230 -5.08 -11.67 -15.16
C ALA A 230 -4.25 -12.96 -15.29
N VAL A 231 -4.52 -13.92 -14.41
CA VAL A 231 -3.82 -15.21 -14.30
C VAL A 231 -4.79 -16.34 -14.62
N ARG A 232 -4.47 -17.10 -15.66
CA ARG A 232 -5.32 -18.17 -16.19
C ARG A 232 -4.61 -19.50 -16.19
N GLY A 233 -5.24 -20.53 -15.64
CA GLY A 233 -4.82 -21.91 -15.85
C GLY A 233 -5.42 -22.46 -17.14
N ILE A 234 -4.62 -23.10 -17.99
CA ILE A 234 -5.09 -23.69 -19.24
C ILE A 234 -5.86 -24.98 -18.97
N SER A 235 -7.18 -24.99 -19.16
CA SER A 235 -8.04 -26.17 -18.90
C SER A 235 -8.42 -26.97 -20.14
N ASP A 236 -8.30 -26.39 -21.33
CA ASP A 236 -8.65 -27.00 -22.61
C ASP A 236 -7.93 -26.30 -23.77
N PHE A 237 -8.14 -26.75 -25.01
CA PHE A 237 -7.49 -26.22 -26.22
C PHE A 237 -8.41 -25.34 -27.09
N ALA A 238 -9.52 -24.85 -26.54
CA ALA A 238 -10.51 -24.00 -27.22
C ALA A 238 -11.05 -24.56 -28.56
N ASP A 239 -10.98 -25.88 -28.74
CA ASP A 239 -11.34 -26.59 -29.97
C ASP A 239 -12.44 -27.63 -29.72
N GLU A 240 -12.72 -28.46 -30.72
CA GLU A 240 -13.78 -29.45 -30.68
C GLU A 240 -13.60 -30.51 -29.56
N ARG A 241 -12.37 -30.66 -29.02
CA ARG A 241 -12.06 -31.61 -27.94
C ARG A 241 -12.49 -31.11 -26.57
N LYS A 242 -12.87 -29.83 -26.44
CA LYS A 242 -13.22 -29.21 -25.14
C LYS A 242 -14.20 -30.05 -24.33
N LYS A 243 -15.28 -30.54 -24.95
CA LYS A 243 -16.30 -31.35 -24.25
C LYS A 243 -15.74 -32.68 -23.74
N GLU A 244 -14.82 -33.31 -24.47
CA GLU A 244 -14.17 -34.54 -24.04
C GLU A 244 -13.24 -34.28 -22.86
N ILE A 245 -12.40 -33.25 -22.96
CA ILE A 245 -11.46 -32.80 -21.92
C ILE A 245 -12.21 -32.42 -20.64
N ASP A 246 -13.27 -31.62 -20.73
CA ASP A 246 -14.07 -31.18 -19.58
C ASP A 246 -14.76 -32.37 -18.87
N ASN A 247 -15.11 -33.45 -19.60
CA ASN A 247 -15.77 -34.63 -19.04
C ASN A 247 -14.80 -35.66 -18.43
N GLN A 248 -13.49 -35.53 -18.67
CA GLN A 248 -12.51 -36.48 -18.14
C GLN A 248 -12.45 -36.43 -16.61
N GLU A 249 -12.61 -37.59 -15.97
CA GLU A 249 -12.58 -37.79 -14.52
C GLU A 249 -13.28 -36.67 -13.70
N SER A 250 -14.47 -36.25 -14.14
CA SER A 250 -15.27 -35.20 -13.49
C SER A 250 -14.55 -33.84 -13.38
N GLY A 251 -13.93 -33.35 -14.47
CA GLY A 251 -13.31 -32.03 -14.53
C GLY A 251 -11.89 -31.99 -13.95
N VAL A 252 -11.12 -33.06 -14.13
CA VAL A 252 -9.73 -33.17 -13.62
C VAL A 252 -8.84 -32.01 -14.06
N TRP A 253 -8.92 -31.62 -15.34
CA TRP A 253 -8.09 -30.56 -15.91
C TRP A 253 -8.49 -29.19 -15.39
N ARG A 254 -9.78 -28.90 -15.29
CA ARG A 254 -10.29 -27.65 -14.67
C ARG A 254 -9.75 -27.49 -13.26
N ARG A 255 -9.82 -28.55 -12.44
CA ARG A 255 -9.26 -28.56 -11.09
C ARG A 255 -7.75 -28.35 -11.09
N LEU A 256 -6.99 -29.13 -11.86
CA LEU A 256 -5.52 -29.02 -11.93
C LEU A 256 -5.09 -27.62 -12.34
N SER A 257 -5.70 -27.06 -13.38
CA SER A 257 -5.34 -25.77 -13.95
C SER A 257 -5.65 -24.60 -13.00
N VAL A 258 -6.81 -24.61 -12.33
CA VAL A 258 -7.09 -23.60 -11.28
C VAL A 258 -6.08 -23.72 -10.14
N ARG A 259 -5.74 -24.93 -9.71
CA ARG A 259 -4.78 -25.16 -8.61
C ARG A 259 -3.37 -24.70 -8.97
N ASN A 260 -2.91 -24.97 -10.20
CA ASN A 260 -1.62 -24.49 -10.70
C ASN A 260 -1.58 -22.96 -10.76
N ALA A 261 -2.63 -22.31 -11.28
CA ALA A 261 -2.73 -20.85 -11.30
C ALA A 261 -2.82 -20.24 -9.89
N THR A 262 -3.53 -20.90 -8.96
CA THR A 262 -3.66 -20.43 -7.57
C THR A 262 -2.34 -20.54 -6.82
N SER A 263 -1.65 -21.68 -6.90
CA SER A 263 -0.34 -21.87 -6.27
C SER A 263 0.75 -21.00 -6.90
N PHE A 264 0.62 -20.67 -8.20
CA PHE A 264 1.42 -19.65 -8.86
C PHE A 264 1.21 -18.29 -8.20
N CYS A 265 -0.05 -17.83 -8.08
CA CYS A 265 -0.38 -16.57 -7.41
C CYS A 265 0.12 -16.54 -5.96
N VAL A 266 -0.10 -17.59 -5.17
CA VAL A 266 0.38 -17.67 -3.78
C VAL A 266 1.91 -17.54 -3.72
N SER A 267 2.64 -18.17 -4.64
CA SER A 267 4.10 -18.12 -4.66
C SER A 267 4.64 -16.78 -5.16
N LEU A 268 4.03 -16.21 -6.21
CA LEU A 268 4.36 -14.88 -6.73
C LEU A 268 4.10 -13.80 -5.67
N LEU A 269 2.94 -13.87 -5.01
CA LEU A 269 2.59 -12.97 -3.92
C LEU A 269 3.42 -13.18 -2.67
N ALA A 270 4.21 -14.25 -2.54
CA ALA A 270 5.16 -14.45 -1.46
C ALA A 270 6.59 -14.02 -1.82
N TRP A 271 6.82 -13.57 -3.06
CA TRP A 271 8.10 -13.02 -3.50
C TRP A 271 8.20 -11.55 -3.09
N GLU A 272 9.25 -11.22 -2.35
CA GLU A 272 9.46 -9.91 -1.74
C GLU A 272 9.56 -8.79 -2.77
N ASP A 273 10.34 -8.97 -3.83
CA ASP A 273 10.47 -7.94 -4.88
C ASP A 273 9.12 -7.65 -5.55
N PHE A 274 8.29 -8.69 -5.77
CA PHE A 274 6.95 -8.51 -6.29
C PHE A 274 6.11 -7.67 -5.33
N ARG A 275 6.11 -7.99 -4.03
CA ARG A 275 5.36 -7.22 -3.02
C ARG A 275 5.80 -5.76 -2.95
N LEU A 276 7.11 -5.50 -2.93
CA LEU A 276 7.67 -4.15 -2.97
C LEU A 276 7.14 -3.39 -4.18
N PHE A 277 7.21 -4.03 -5.35
CA PHE A 277 6.83 -3.42 -6.61
C PHE A 277 5.35 -3.04 -6.69
N VAL A 278 4.43 -3.96 -6.35
CA VAL A 278 2.99 -3.66 -6.37
C VAL A 278 2.51 -2.92 -5.10
N GLY A 279 3.42 -2.42 -4.27
CA GLY A 279 3.11 -1.71 -3.03
C GLY A 279 2.42 -2.57 -1.98
N LEU A 280 2.46 -3.90 -2.09
CA LEU A 280 1.91 -4.85 -1.10
C LEU A 280 2.85 -5.06 0.09
N MET A 281 4.09 -4.57 0.04
CA MET A 281 4.80 -4.27 1.28
C MET A 281 4.17 -3.01 1.88
N ASN A 282 3.28 -3.23 2.84
CA ASN A 282 2.97 -2.15 3.78
C ASN A 282 4.29 -1.77 4.47
N ASP A 283 4.54 -0.46 4.60
CA ASP A 283 5.39 0.05 5.67
C ASP A 283 5.07 -0.75 6.94
N VAL A 284 6.07 -1.47 7.44
CA VAL A 284 6.15 -2.15 8.75
C VAL A 284 4.83 -2.16 9.54
N THR A 285 3.84 -2.92 9.08
CA THR A 285 2.60 -3.22 9.83
C THR A 285 2.41 -4.71 9.83
N THR A 286 3.43 -5.41 10.31
CA THR A 286 3.36 -6.80 10.74
C THR A 286 2.37 -6.93 11.88
N ASN A 287 1.33 -7.76 11.69
CA ASN A 287 0.49 -8.43 12.70
C ASN A 287 0.44 -7.80 14.11
N LEU A 288 0.12 -6.51 14.19
CA LEU A 288 -0.18 -5.85 15.45
C LEU A 288 -1.58 -6.16 15.95
N HIS A 289 -2.48 -6.62 15.08
CA HIS A 289 -3.87 -6.88 15.45
C HIS A 289 -4.04 -8.09 16.38
N ASP A 290 -3.13 -9.08 16.36
CA ASP A 290 -3.19 -10.26 17.25
C ASP A 290 -2.43 -10.04 18.58
N LEU A 291 -1.60 -8.99 18.66
CA LEU A 291 -0.83 -8.62 19.84
C LEU A 291 -1.34 -7.27 20.32
N GLU A 292 -2.24 -7.20 21.32
CA GLU A 292 -2.83 -5.95 21.81
C GLU A 292 -1.77 -4.82 21.96
N PRO A 293 -1.63 -3.92 20.95
CA PRO A 293 -0.53 -2.95 20.93
C PRO A 293 -0.71 -1.95 22.07
N ALA A 294 -1.97 -1.68 22.39
CA ALA A 294 -2.41 -0.91 23.55
C ALA A 294 -1.81 -1.43 24.87
N ARG A 295 -1.68 -2.75 25.08
CA ARG A 295 -1.08 -3.31 26.31
C ARG A 295 0.43 -3.13 26.36
N ILE A 296 1.11 -3.30 25.23
CA ILE A 296 2.56 -3.09 25.13
C ILE A 296 2.87 -1.61 25.37
N VAL A 297 2.10 -0.72 24.71
CA VAL A 297 2.16 0.74 24.88
C VAL A 297 1.86 1.13 26.32
N GLU A 298 0.77 0.68 26.93
CA GLU A 298 0.37 1.03 28.29
C GLU A 298 1.46 0.65 29.32
N ARG A 299 2.10 -0.51 29.14
CA ARG A 299 3.15 -1.00 30.05
C ARG A 299 4.47 -0.26 29.86
N LEU A 300 4.84 0.05 28.62
CA LEU A 300 6.10 0.74 28.33
C LEU A 300 6.01 2.25 28.51
N ARG A 301 4.82 2.86 28.40
CA ARG A 301 4.60 4.32 28.57
C ARG A 301 5.05 4.85 29.93
N LYS A 302 5.04 4.01 30.97
CA LYS A 302 5.49 4.39 32.32
C LYS A 302 7.00 4.35 32.50
N ARG A 303 7.75 3.96 31.46
CA ARG A 303 9.21 3.85 31.48
C ARG A 303 9.83 4.92 30.58
N ILE A 304 10.84 5.59 31.12
CA ILE A 304 11.69 6.51 30.36
C ILE A 304 12.45 5.71 29.28
N GLY A 305 12.43 6.17 28.03
CA GLY A 305 12.85 5.48 26.80
C GLY A 305 11.80 4.55 26.18
N GLY A 306 10.67 4.29 26.85
CA GLY A 306 9.66 3.30 26.42
C GLY A 306 8.87 3.71 25.18
N PRO A 307 8.24 4.90 25.16
CA PRO A 307 7.53 5.45 23.99
C PRO A 307 8.37 5.45 22.71
N TRP A 308 9.62 5.91 22.77
CA TRP A 308 10.51 5.88 21.62
C TRP A 308 10.80 4.45 21.14
N LEU A 309 11.12 3.52 22.06
CA LEU A 309 11.42 2.14 21.70
C LEU A 309 10.20 1.43 21.07
N VAL A 310 8.99 1.77 21.52
CA VAL A 310 7.74 1.31 20.91
C VAL A 310 7.63 1.78 19.45
N GLY A 311 7.96 3.04 19.17
CA GLY A 311 7.96 3.53 17.79
C GLY A 311 9.05 2.86 16.94
N VAL A 312 10.22 2.53 17.50
CA VAL A 312 11.24 1.73 16.79
C VAL A 312 10.75 0.29 16.54
N LEU A 313 10.12 -0.33 17.54
CA LEU A 313 9.57 -1.69 17.47
C LEU A 313 8.54 -1.83 16.34
N PHE A 314 7.71 -0.81 16.14
CA PHE A 314 6.68 -0.78 15.09
C PHE A 314 7.13 -0.05 13.81
N GLY A 315 8.43 0.23 13.66
CA GLY A 315 8.98 0.85 12.45
C GLY A 315 8.59 2.30 12.22
N LEU A 316 7.96 2.95 13.19
CA LEU A 316 7.56 4.37 13.16
C LEU A 316 8.75 5.31 13.32
N HIS A 317 9.85 4.84 13.91
CA HIS A 317 11.05 5.63 14.14
C HIS A 317 12.31 4.91 13.64
N SER A 318 13.08 5.61 12.80
CA SER A 318 14.35 5.12 12.24
C SER A 318 15.59 5.79 12.85
N GLN A 319 15.38 6.60 13.90
CA GLN A 319 16.40 7.41 14.56
C GLN A 319 16.44 7.15 16.06
N VAL A 320 17.60 7.38 16.66
CA VAL A 320 17.84 7.27 18.10
C VAL A 320 18.39 8.59 18.65
N PRO A 321 18.08 8.93 19.91
CA PRO A 321 18.72 10.06 20.57
C PRO A 321 20.19 9.72 20.86
N VAL A 322 21.10 10.60 20.44
CA VAL A 322 22.52 10.51 20.75
C VAL A 322 22.96 11.78 21.47
N ILE A 323 23.54 11.58 22.66
CA ILE A 323 24.08 12.65 23.49
C ILE A 323 25.51 12.90 23.01
N SER A 324 25.78 14.13 22.59
CA SER A 324 27.15 14.55 22.28
C SER A 324 27.94 14.84 23.55
N ASP A 325 29.27 14.80 23.48
CA ASP A 325 30.19 15.09 24.59
C ASP A 325 30.02 16.50 25.21
N LYS A 326 29.25 17.38 24.54
CA LYS A 326 28.91 18.73 25.01
C LYS A 326 27.50 18.83 25.63
N GLY A 327 26.81 17.71 25.84
CA GLY A 327 25.48 17.64 26.47
C GLY A 327 24.29 17.93 25.54
N GLY A 328 24.52 18.15 24.24
CA GLY A 328 23.44 18.33 23.26
C GLY A 328 22.90 17.00 22.72
N VAL A 329 21.58 16.87 22.62
CA VAL A 329 20.89 15.72 22.00
C VAL A 329 20.72 15.95 20.51
N SER A 330 21.08 14.95 19.70
CA SER A 330 20.80 14.93 18.27
C SER A 330 20.18 13.60 17.88
N ALA A 331 19.26 13.60 16.91
CA ALA A 331 18.74 12.37 16.35
C ALA A 331 19.74 11.83 15.31
N LYS A 332 20.19 10.58 15.49
CA LYS A 332 21.02 9.88 14.51
C LYS A 332 20.30 8.65 13.99
N GLY A 333 20.54 8.30 12.73
CA GLY A 333 20.06 7.05 12.17
C GLY A 333 20.55 5.85 12.98
N ILE A 334 19.65 4.90 13.24
CA ILE A 334 19.92 3.71 14.08
C ILE A 334 21.22 2.99 13.64
N GLY A 335 21.41 2.78 12.33
CA GLY A 335 22.58 2.07 11.81
C GLY A 335 23.92 2.73 12.16
N GLY A 336 24.00 4.06 12.16
CA GLY A 336 25.23 4.78 12.52
C GLY A 336 25.45 4.87 14.04
N ALA A 337 24.38 4.80 14.83
CA ALA A 337 24.47 4.82 16.28
C ALA A 337 24.91 3.46 16.86
N ARG A 338 24.45 2.35 16.27
CA ARG A 338 24.84 0.97 16.65
C ARG A 338 26.35 0.73 16.59
N ILE A 339 27.04 1.32 15.62
CA ILE A 339 28.50 1.16 15.44
C ILE A 339 29.28 1.79 16.60
N ASN A 340 28.72 2.82 17.24
CA ASN A 340 29.42 3.66 18.20
C ASN A 340 28.98 3.44 19.66
N ASN A 341 27.99 2.57 19.90
CA ASN A 341 27.46 2.29 21.23
C ASN A 341 27.03 0.82 21.28
N GLU A 342 27.82 0.01 21.99
CA GLU A 342 27.66 -1.45 22.06
C GLU A 342 26.36 -1.83 22.79
N GLU A 343 26.02 -1.09 23.85
CA GLU A 343 24.82 -1.34 24.65
C GLU A 343 23.53 -0.96 23.91
N LEU A 344 23.58 0.07 23.07
CA LEU A 344 22.51 0.42 22.13
C LEU A 344 22.35 -0.69 21.07
N ASP A 345 23.45 -1.23 20.54
CA ASP A 345 23.41 -2.32 19.58
C ASP A 345 22.81 -3.60 20.19
N GLU A 346 23.13 -3.91 21.45
CA GLU A 346 22.50 -5.02 22.19
C GLU A 346 20.99 -4.81 22.40
N MET A 347 20.56 -3.60 22.78
CA MET A 347 19.14 -3.27 22.89
C MET A 347 18.44 -3.39 21.53
N MET A 348 19.04 -2.92 20.44
CA MET A 348 18.47 -3.03 19.09
C MET A 348 18.40 -4.49 18.60
N LYS A 349 19.40 -5.32 18.90
CA LYS A 349 19.36 -6.77 18.64
C LYS A 349 18.23 -7.45 19.42
N CYS A 350 17.94 -6.99 20.64
CA CYS A 350 16.77 -7.44 21.41
C CYS A 350 15.47 -7.08 20.70
N VAL A 351 15.33 -5.83 20.24
CA VAL A 351 14.16 -5.37 19.45
C VAL A 351 14.00 -6.20 18.17
N GLU A 352 15.06 -6.43 17.41
CA GLU A 352 15.04 -7.24 16.18
C GLU A 352 14.61 -8.69 16.45
N LYS A 353 15.08 -9.28 17.55
CA LYS A 353 14.68 -10.62 17.98
C LYS A 353 13.20 -10.67 18.38
N VAL A 354 12.72 -9.65 19.09
CA VAL A 354 11.31 -9.51 19.47
C VAL A 354 10.44 -9.32 18.22
N GLN A 355 10.85 -8.48 17.26
CA GLN A 355 10.16 -8.32 15.97
C GLN A 355 10.08 -9.64 15.21
N SER A 356 11.17 -10.40 15.15
CA SER A 356 11.18 -11.72 14.50
C SER A 356 10.24 -12.73 15.21
N ALA A 357 10.22 -12.72 16.54
CA ALA A 357 9.31 -13.55 17.33
C ALA A 357 7.83 -13.14 17.17
N MET A 358 7.56 -11.83 17.07
CA MET A 358 6.23 -11.28 16.76
C MET A 358 5.75 -11.71 15.37
N ASN A 359 6.63 -11.61 14.36
CA ASN A 359 6.31 -11.98 12.98
C ASN A 359 6.02 -13.48 12.81
N THR A 360 6.50 -14.30 13.73
CA THR A 360 6.28 -15.76 13.75
C THR A 360 5.15 -16.18 14.70
N GLY A 361 4.51 -15.25 15.41
CA GLY A 361 3.44 -15.53 16.38
C GLY A 361 3.89 -16.33 17.61
N SER A 362 5.19 -16.33 17.91
CA SER A 362 5.81 -17.22 18.90
C SER A 362 5.98 -16.59 20.29
N ILE A 363 5.49 -15.35 20.48
CA ILE A 363 5.69 -14.57 21.70
C ILE A 363 4.42 -13.81 22.09
N THR A 364 4.14 -13.69 23.40
CA THR A 364 2.96 -12.99 23.93
C THR A 364 3.24 -11.52 24.21
N ALA A 365 2.20 -10.67 24.27
CA ALA A 365 2.33 -9.25 24.64
C ALA A 365 3.00 -9.02 26.01
N ASP A 366 2.76 -9.93 26.97
CA ASP A 366 3.39 -9.92 28.28
C ASP A 366 4.90 -10.16 28.18
N ALA A 367 5.30 -11.20 27.44
CA ALA A 367 6.70 -11.55 27.25
C ALA A 367 7.46 -10.49 26.43
N ILE A 368 6.81 -9.86 25.45
CA ILE A 368 7.35 -8.72 24.69
C ILE A 368 7.64 -7.55 25.64
N SER A 369 6.65 -7.16 26.43
CA SER A 369 6.77 -6.01 27.35
C SER A 369 7.87 -6.23 28.38
N GLU A 370 8.02 -7.46 28.89
CA GLU A 370 9.05 -7.83 29.86
C GLU A 370 10.46 -7.79 29.26
N GLN A 371 10.66 -8.40 28.08
CA GLN A 371 11.97 -8.40 27.41
C GLN A 371 12.42 -6.99 27.02
N LEU A 372 11.50 -6.18 26.48
CA LEU A 372 11.81 -4.79 26.11
C LEU A 372 12.05 -3.91 27.35
N SER A 373 11.30 -4.13 28.43
CA SER A 373 11.54 -3.42 29.70
C SER A 373 12.94 -3.68 30.24
N GLN A 374 13.40 -4.94 30.20
CA GLN A 374 14.74 -5.32 30.66
C GLN A 374 15.83 -4.70 29.77
N ALA A 375 15.63 -4.68 28.45
CA ALA A 375 16.57 -4.07 27.51
C ALA A 375 16.67 -2.55 27.71
N ILE A 376 15.53 -1.87 27.93
CA ILE A 376 15.48 -0.44 28.26
C ILE A 376 16.23 -0.16 29.56
N ASP A 377 15.98 -0.95 30.62
CA ASP A 377 16.62 -0.72 31.92
C ASP A 377 18.14 -0.92 31.86
N ALA A 378 18.60 -1.92 31.10
CA ALA A 378 20.03 -2.14 30.85
C ALA A 378 20.67 -0.97 30.09
N PHE A 379 20.01 -0.47 29.05
CA PHE A 379 20.48 0.69 28.29
C PHE A 379 20.48 1.97 29.13
N ARG A 380 19.45 2.21 29.96
CA ARG A 380 19.41 3.39 30.84
C ARG A 380 20.53 3.41 31.85
N ALA A 381 20.92 2.25 32.37
CA ALA A 381 22.01 2.15 33.33
C ALA A 381 23.35 2.67 32.76
N THR A 382 23.49 2.73 31.42
CA THR A 382 24.74 3.16 30.76
C THR A 382 24.77 4.66 30.46
N LEU A 383 23.61 5.34 30.46
CA LEU A 383 23.49 6.75 30.07
C LEU A 383 23.77 7.77 31.19
N GLY A 384 23.82 7.33 32.45
CA GLY A 384 23.93 8.22 33.60
C GLY A 384 22.71 9.14 33.79
N THR A 385 22.80 10.06 34.76
CA THR A 385 21.67 10.91 35.18
C THR A 385 21.25 11.91 34.10
N ASP A 386 22.21 12.57 33.44
CA ASP A 386 21.95 13.62 32.44
C ASP A 386 21.33 13.04 31.16
N GLY A 387 21.77 11.84 30.74
CA GLY A 387 21.18 11.16 29.59
C GLY A 387 19.78 10.60 29.83
N THR A 388 19.44 10.32 31.10
CA THR A 388 18.09 9.89 31.48
C THR A 388 17.08 11.05 31.39
N ILE A 389 17.50 12.27 31.74
CA ILE A 389 16.67 13.48 31.62
C ILE A 389 16.36 13.77 30.14
N LEU A 390 17.36 13.61 29.28
CA LEU A 390 17.23 13.83 27.84
C LEU A 390 16.33 12.79 27.15
N LEU A 391 16.40 11.52 27.57
CA LEU A 391 15.45 10.50 27.15
C LEU A 391 14.01 10.81 27.59
N ALA A 392 13.83 11.36 28.79
CA ALA A 392 12.50 11.74 29.28
C ALA A 392 11.90 12.89 28.44
N GLN A 393 12.71 13.86 28.04
CA GLN A 393 12.28 14.93 27.13
C GLN A 393 11.90 14.39 25.74
N PHE A 394 12.65 13.43 25.22
CA PHE A 394 12.33 12.77 23.95
C PHE A 394 11.02 11.96 24.06
N ASP A 395 10.82 11.26 25.17
CA ASP A 395 9.57 10.55 25.45
C ASP A 395 8.37 11.49 25.58
N GLU A 396 8.51 12.68 26.19
CA GLU A 396 7.41 13.65 26.25
C GLU A 396 6.97 14.09 24.84
N VAL A 397 7.93 14.31 23.94
CA VAL A 397 7.65 14.60 22.52
C VAL A 397 6.97 13.42 21.84
N ILE A 398 7.49 12.20 22.01
CA ILE A 398 6.94 11.00 21.39
C ILE A 398 5.56 10.62 21.96
N VAL A 399 5.31 10.80 23.26
CA VAL A 399 4.01 10.55 23.90
C VAL A 399 2.96 11.55 23.41
N THR A 400 3.36 12.79 23.09
CA THR A 400 2.45 13.77 22.47
C THR A 400 2.05 13.34 21.05
N ILE A 401 2.92 12.62 20.34
CA ILE A 401 2.66 12.05 19.01
C ILE A 401 1.90 10.71 19.09
N LEU A 402 2.16 9.90 20.11
CA LEU A 402 1.62 8.53 20.28
C LEU A 402 0.39 8.43 21.20
N SER A 403 -0.08 9.52 21.80
CA SER A 403 -1.25 9.51 22.71
C SER A 403 -2.46 10.17 22.06
N PRO A 404 -3.34 9.42 21.38
CA PRO A 404 -4.72 9.85 21.20
C PRO A 404 -5.42 9.65 22.55
N VAL A 405 -5.38 10.64 23.44
CA VAL A 405 -6.60 10.93 24.23
C VAL A 405 -7.27 12.05 23.49
N ALA A 406 -7.77 11.67 22.33
CA ALA A 406 -8.40 12.53 21.38
C ALA A 406 -9.84 11.98 21.33
N ASP A 407 -10.78 12.73 21.89
CA ASP A 407 -12.21 12.50 21.67
C ASP A 407 -12.43 12.32 20.16
N VAL A 408 -13.42 11.51 19.75
CA VAL A 408 -13.67 11.13 18.34
C VAL A 408 -13.60 12.33 17.36
N GLU A 409 -13.99 13.53 17.82
CA GLU A 409 -13.89 14.80 17.07
C GLU A 409 -12.46 15.21 16.67
N SER A 410 -11.44 14.84 17.44
CA SER A 410 -10.04 15.20 17.18
C SER A 410 -9.31 14.22 16.26
N ILE A 411 -9.80 12.99 16.12
CA ILE A 411 -9.33 12.06 15.06
C ILE A 411 -9.88 12.53 13.71
N GLU A 412 -11.17 12.88 13.65
CA GLU A 412 -11.78 13.43 12.43
C GLU A 412 -11.12 14.76 12.02
N LEU A 413 -10.72 15.58 12.99
CA LEU A 413 -9.95 16.80 12.74
C LEU A 413 -8.58 16.49 12.13
N GLU A 414 -7.80 15.55 12.69
CA GLU A 414 -6.47 15.21 12.15
C GLU A 414 -6.54 14.59 10.76
N GLU A 415 -7.54 13.75 10.48
CA GLU A 415 -7.81 13.25 9.13
C GLU A 415 -8.13 14.41 8.17
N THR A 416 -8.98 15.34 8.61
CA THR A 416 -9.34 16.53 7.81
C THR A 416 -8.13 17.45 7.57
N LEU A 417 -7.26 17.64 8.56
CA LEU A 417 -6.05 18.44 8.43
C LEU A 417 -5.01 17.76 7.54
N GLY A 418 -4.92 16.43 7.57
CA GLY A 418 -4.12 15.64 6.64
C GLY A 418 -4.61 15.78 5.20
N GLU A 419 -5.93 15.73 4.98
CA GLU A 419 -6.52 16.03 3.67
C GLU A 419 -6.16 17.44 3.21
N ILE A 420 -6.33 18.46 4.05
CA ILE A 420 -6.00 19.85 3.72
C ILE A 420 -4.52 20.00 3.35
N SER A 421 -3.60 19.34 4.05
CA SER A 421 -2.18 19.34 3.71
C SER A 421 -1.92 18.83 2.29
N ASN A 422 -2.61 17.77 1.88
CA ASN A 422 -2.49 17.26 0.51
C ASN A 422 -2.98 18.27 -0.55
N PHE A 423 -4.05 19.02 -0.25
CA PHE A 423 -4.49 20.10 -1.15
C PHE A 423 -3.46 21.22 -1.23
N ILE A 424 -2.74 21.52 -0.15
CA ILE A 424 -1.65 22.49 -0.16
C ILE A 424 -0.49 22.00 -1.03
N ASP A 425 -0.09 20.73 -0.87
CA ASP A 425 0.98 20.11 -1.65
C ASP A 425 0.64 20.02 -3.15
N ASP A 426 -0.64 19.84 -3.49
CA ASP A 426 -1.16 19.83 -4.87
C ASP A 426 -1.36 21.24 -5.47
N GLU A 427 -0.89 22.31 -4.80
CA GLU A 427 -1.10 23.73 -5.15
C GLU A 427 -2.59 24.16 -5.25
N ARG A 428 -3.51 23.40 -4.63
CA ARG A 428 -4.96 23.67 -4.58
C ARG A 428 -5.33 24.57 -3.41
N LEU A 429 -4.66 25.72 -3.37
CA LEU A 429 -4.64 26.62 -2.22
C LEU A 429 -5.98 27.29 -1.90
N VAL A 430 -6.87 27.45 -2.88
CA VAL A 430 -8.19 28.07 -2.67
C VAL A 430 -9.13 27.10 -1.96
N GLU A 431 -9.12 25.83 -2.36
CA GLU A 431 -9.90 24.79 -1.70
C GLU A 431 -9.39 24.49 -0.29
N ALA A 432 -8.06 24.46 -0.10
CA ALA A 432 -7.46 24.34 1.23
C ALA A 432 -7.90 25.49 2.17
N GLU A 433 -7.92 26.74 1.67
CA GLU A 433 -8.38 27.91 2.44
C GLU A 433 -9.88 27.79 2.82
N GLN A 434 -10.72 27.35 1.88
CA GLN A 434 -12.15 27.17 2.13
C GLN A 434 -12.44 26.07 3.16
N MET A 435 -11.65 25.00 3.14
CA MET A 435 -11.76 23.91 4.11
C MET A 435 -11.27 24.33 5.50
N LEU A 436 -10.17 25.10 5.59
CA LEU A 436 -9.69 25.63 6.87
C LEU A 436 -10.65 26.68 7.46
N ALA A 437 -11.32 27.48 6.62
CA ALA A 437 -12.23 28.53 7.08
C ALA A 437 -13.48 28.03 7.81
N VAL A 438 -13.82 26.73 7.68
CA VAL A 438 -14.95 26.11 8.38
C VAL A 438 -14.54 25.37 9.66
N LEU A 439 -13.24 25.27 9.94
CA LEU A 439 -12.69 24.64 11.14
C LEU A 439 -12.44 25.67 12.24
N ASP A 440 -12.40 25.21 13.50
CA ASP A 440 -12.18 26.10 14.63
C ASP A 440 -10.72 26.57 14.69
N SER A 441 -10.50 27.84 14.31
CA SER A 441 -9.19 28.50 14.34
C SER A 441 -8.59 28.69 15.74
N SER A 442 -9.36 28.40 16.81
CA SER A 442 -8.81 28.38 18.18
C SER A 442 -7.81 27.23 18.38
N GLN A 443 -7.95 26.15 17.61
CA GLN A 443 -7.06 25.01 17.63
C GLN A 443 -5.72 25.35 16.97
N SER A 444 -4.62 25.04 17.66
CA SER A 444 -3.27 25.41 17.23
C SER A 444 -2.90 24.87 15.84
N ARG A 445 -3.32 23.65 15.53
CA ARG A 445 -2.96 22.99 14.26
C ARG A 445 -3.69 23.57 13.05
N VAL A 446 -4.98 23.87 13.20
CA VAL A 446 -5.78 24.58 12.18
C VAL A 446 -5.18 25.96 11.90
N ARG A 447 -4.82 26.67 12.98
CA ARG A 447 -4.25 28.01 12.90
C ARG A 447 -2.88 28.03 12.22
N GLU A 448 -2.00 27.07 12.55
CA GLU A 448 -0.67 26.96 11.93
C GLU A 448 -0.78 26.77 10.41
N LEU A 449 -1.65 25.85 9.95
CA LEU A 449 -1.88 25.62 8.51
C LEU A 449 -2.48 26.83 7.80
N LEU A 450 -3.43 27.51 8.44
CA LEU A 450 -4.04 28.72 7.88
C LEU A 450 -3.00 29.85 7.76
N VAL A 451 -2.14 30.02 8.77
CA VAL A 451 -1.04 30.98 8.76
C VAL A 451 -0.04 30.65 7.66
N ASP A 452 0.37 29.39 7.53
CA ASP A 452 1.28 28.93 6.47
C ASP A 452 0.73 29.24 5.07
N LEU A 453 -0.55 28.96 4.87
CA LEU A 453 -1.24 29.18 3.60
C LEU A 453 -1.26 30.68 3.22
N HIS A 454 -1.66 31.54 4.15
CA HIS A 454 -1.67 32.98 3.90
C HIS A 454 -0.26 33.55 3.74
N PHE A 455 0.70 33.05 4.51
CA PHE A 455 2.10 33.47 4.41
C PHE A 455 2.70 33.11 3.05
N GLY A 456 2.51 31.87 2.59
CA GLY A 456 2.94 31.39 1.28
C GLY A 456 2.34 32.19 0.12
N ARG A 457 1.09 32.63 0.27
CA ARG A 457 0.37 33.49 -0.70
C ARG A 457 0.69 34.98 -0.56
N ARG A 458 1.61 35.36 0.33
CA ARG A 458 2.00 36.74 0.63
C ARG A 458 0.82 37.61 1.10
N GLN A 459 -0.19 37.00 1.71
CA GLN A 459 -1.34 37.67 2.30
C GLN A 459 -1.00 38.10 3.74
N TYR A 460 0.06 38.89 3.92
CA TYR A 460 0.63 39.24 5.22
C TYR A 460 -0.35 39.95 6.16
N LYS A 461 -1.32 40.71 5.61
CA LYS A 461 -2.39 41.34 6.40
C LYS A 461 -3.27 40.33 7.11
N GLU A 462 -3.45 39.15 6.52
CA GLU A 462 -4.25 38.08 7.11
C GLU A 462 -3.49 37.37 8.22
N VAL A 463 -2.22 37.03 7.97
CA VAL A 463 -1.32 36.44 9.00
C VAL A 463 -1.29 37.33 10.24
N VAL A 464 -1.08 38.64 10.07
CA VAL A 464 -1.09 39.58 11.20
C VAL A 464 -2.46 39.65 11.86
N ARG A 465 -3.57 39.63 11.09
CA ARG A 465 -4.92 39.67 11.67
C ARG A 465 -5.20 38.45 12.55
N ILE A 466 -4.87 37.26 12.07
CA ILE A 466 -5.09 35.99 12.78
C ILE A 466 -4.31 36.00 14.10
N LEU A 467 -3.01 36.24 14.03
CA LEU A 467 -2.10 36.03 15.16
C LEU A 467 -2.07 37.19 16.16
N LYS A 468 -2.43 38.41 15.76
CA LYS A 468 -2.47 39.58 16.68
C LYS A 468 -3.50 39.42 17.81
N SER A 469 -4.47 38.55 17.64
CA SER A 469 -5.50 38.25 18.64
C SER A 469 -5.15 37.10 19.58
N CYS A 470 -4.05 36.39 19.32
CA CYS A 470 -3.60 35.25 20.10
C CYS A 470 -2.71 35.67 21.27
N ASP A 471 -2.70 34.84 22.32
CA ASP A 471 -1.71 34.96 23.40
C ASP A 471 -0.31 34.68 22.84
N PRO A 472 0.66 35.61 22.96
CA PRO A 472 2.03 35.42 22.52
C PRO A 472 2.69 34.13 23.00
N GLU A 473 2.38 33.70 24.24
CA GLU A 473 2.96 32.48 24.84
C GLU A 473 2.36 31.19 24.26
N ALA A 474 1.21 31.28 23.59
CA ALA A 474 0.52 30.14 22.98
C ALA A 474 0.88 29.94 21.50
N LEU A 475 1.73 30.80 20.92
CA LEU A 475 2.14 30.71 19.52
C LEU A 475 3.22 29.65 19.34
N SER A 476 3.07 28.83 18.30
CA SER A 476 4.16 27.99 17.84
C SER A 476 5.31 28.88 17.34
N ARG A 477 6.52 28.34 17.34
CA ARG A 477 7.70 29.04 16.80
C ARG A 477 7.46 29.51 15.36
N ARG A 478 6.85 28.64 14.55
CA ARG A 478 6.56 28.90 13.14
C ARG A 478 5.53 30.01 12.97
N GLU A 479 4.47 30.00 13.77
CA GLU A 479 3.47 31.08 13.80
C GLU A 479 4.11 32.42 14.17
N LEU A 480 4.98 32.43 15.19
CA LEU A 480 5.67 33.63 15.64
C LEU A 480 6.64 34.18 14.57
N GLU A 481 7.44 33.31 13.94
CA GLU A 481 8.36 33.71 12.86
C GLU A 481 7.60 34.23 11.62
N HIS A 482 6.45 33.62 11.27
CA HIS A 482 5.58 34.12 10.21
C HIS A 482 4.91 35.45 10.56
N PHE A 483 4.52 35.65 11.82
CA PHE A 483 3.97 36.91 12.30
C PHE A 483 4.98 38.06 12.20
N ILE A 484 6.19 37.86 12.70
CA ILE A 484 7.28 38.84 12.65
C ILE A 484 7.61 39.18 11.19
N SER A 485 7.73 38.16 10.35
CA SER A 485 8.00 38.33 8.91
C SER A 485 6.86 39.09 8.22
N SER A 486 5.61 38.84 8.59
CA SER A 486 4.45 39.53 8.01
C SER A 486 4.34 40.98 8.47
N CYS A 487 4.64 41.28 9.74
CA CYS A 487 4.74 42.66 10.25
C CYS A 487 5.84 43.44 9.50
N TYR A 488 6.97 42.78 9.24
CA TYR A 488 8.06 43.33 8.44
C TYR A 488 7.61 43.68 7.01
N GLU A 489 6.99 42.74 6.29
CA GLU A 489 6.52 42.97 4.91
C GLU A 489 5.43 44.05 4.81
N LEU A 490 4.75 44.36 5.92
CA LEU A 490 3.75 45.44 6.03
C LEU A 490 4.33 46.77 6.55
N SER A 491 5.66 46.87 6.70
CA SER A 491 6.36 48.05 7.21
C SER A 491 5.92 48.47 8.63
N GLN A 492 5.51 47.50 9.47
CA GLN A 492 5.14 47.73 10.87
C GLN A 492 6.37 47.63 11.79
N HIS A 493 7.37 48.46 11.53
CA HIS A 493 8.73 48.32 12.08
C HIS A 493 8.81 48.29 13.61
N GLU A 494 8.06 49.15 14.31
CA GLU A 494 8.01 49.16 15.78
C GLU A 494 7.46 47.84 16.35
N THR A 495 6.47 47.25 15.67
CA THR A 495 5.89 45.96 16.07
C THR A 495 6.88 44.83 15.79
N THR A 496 7.56 44.84 14.65
CA THR A 496 8.57 43.83 14.31
C THR A 496 9.69 43.79 15.36
N GLU A 497 10.23 44.92 15.79
CA GLU A 497 11.29 44.97 16.82
C GLU A 497 10.82 44.42 18.17
N MET A 498 9.65 44.85 18.65
CA MET A 498 9.07 44.36 19.89
C MET A 498 8.92 42.83 19.90
N TRP A 499 8.50 42.25 18.78
CA TRP A 499 8.31 40.80 18.67
C TRP A 499 9.61 40.03 18.39
N LEU A 500 10.65 40.66 17.82
CA LEU A 500 11.99 40.08 17.74
C LEU A 500 12.63 39.95 19.13
N GLU A 501 12.40 40.92 20.03
CA GLU A 501 12.82 40.84 21.44
C GLU A 501 12.08 39.72 22.17
N PHE A 502 10.76 39.61 21.99
CA PHE A 502 9.98 38.49 22.54
C PHE A 502 10.50 37.14 22.02
N HIS A 503 10.68 37.01 20.70
CA HIS A 503 11.23 35.82 20.07
C HIS A 503 12.65 35.46 20.57
N LEU A 504 13.50 36.45 20.88
CA LEU A 504 14.80 36.19 21.51
C LEU A 504 14.65 35.58 22.93
N GLY A 505 13.69 36.09 23.71
CA GLY A 505 13.39 35.55 25.04
C GLY A 505 12.81 34.13 25.00
N THR A 506 12.10 33.77 23.94
CA THR A 506 11.46 32.44 23.78
C THR A 506 12.35 31.42 23.06
N PHE A 507 13.13 31.82 22.07
CA PHE A 507 13.90 30.93 21.17
C PHE A 507 15.36 31.37 21.04
N ASP A 508 16.17 31.08 22.07
CA ASP A 508 17.61 31.38 22.10
C ASP A 508 18.49 30.22 21.55
N ASP A 509 18.04 29.62 20.46
CA ASP A 509 18.78 28.59 19.73
C ASP A 509 19.36 29.11 18.41
N ALA A 510 20.25 28.32 17.79
CA ALA A 510 20.95 28.71 16.57
C ALA A 510 19.99 29.02 15.39
N ALA A 511 18.86 28.31 15.27
CA ALA A 511 17.89 28.60 14.22
C ALA A 511 17.16 29.92 14.52
N GLY A 512 16.88 30.20 15.80
CA GLY A 512 16.24 31.45 16.22
C GLY A 512 17.15 32.64 15.95
N GLN A 513 18.46 32.47 16.19
CA GLN A 513 19.48 33.45 15.84
C GLN A 513 19.57 33.69 14.32
N LEU A 514 19.55 32.62 13.51
CA LEU A 514 19.55 32.73 12.05
C LEU A 514 18.32 33.47 11.51
N PHE A 515 17.13 33.18 12.04
CA PHE A 515 15.91 33.90 11.68
C PHE A 515 16.02 35.40 12.00
N ARG A 516 16.41 35.75 13.23
CA ARG A 516 16.60 37.16 13.64
C ARG A 516 17.62 37.86 12.76
N ASN A 517 18.74 37.20 12.44
CA ASN A 517 19.76 37.74 11.53
C ASN A 517 19.22 37.93 10.11
N HIS A 518 18.39 37.02 9.62
CA HIS A 518 17.74 37.14 8.30
C HIS A 518 16.83 38.36 8.24
N ILE A 519 15.96 38.56 9.24
CA ILE A 519 15.08 39.74 9.34
C ILE A 519 15.91 41.03 9.43
N ARG A 520 16.92 41.08 10.31
CA ARG A 520 17.82 42.25 10.47
C ARG A 520 18.66 42.55 9.23
N SER A 521 19.12 41.53 8.51
CA SER A 521 19.90 41.73 7.27
C SER A 521 19.08 42.38 6.16
N ARG A 522 17.75 42.21 6.20
CA ARG A 522 16.80 42.86 5.30
C ARG A 522 16.37 44.26 5.79
N TYR A 523 16.75 44.65 7.01
CA TYR A 523 16.42 45.92 7.65
C TYR A 523 17.67 46.61 8.27
N PRO A 524 18.53 47.24 7.47
CA PRO A 524 19.76 47.87 7.98
C PRO A 524 19.54 49.12 8.84
N ASP A 525 18.31 49.66 8.90
CA ASP A 525 17.96 50.90 9.62
C ASP A 525 17.18 50.68 10.95
N ALA A 526 17.09 49.45 11.47
CA ALA A 526 16.72 49.22 12.88
C ALA A 526 17.86 49.68 13.79
N GLY A 527 17.57 50.60 14.70
CA GLY A 527 18.55 51.13 15.66
C GLY A 527 19.20 50.07 16.56
N PRO A 528 20.34 50.41 17.18
CA PRO A 528 21.20 49.45 17.89
C PRO A 528 20.64 49.12 19.28
N GLY A 529 20.25 47.86 19.49
CA GLY A 529 19.81 47.33 20.78
C GLY A 529 20.38 45.94 21.04
N MET A 530 21.42 45.89 21.88
CA MET A 530 22.22 44.73 22.30
C MET A 530 23.24 44.17 21.30
N GLU A 531 24.44 44.75 21.39
CA GLU A 531 25.70 44.12 21.02
C GLU A 531 25.87 42.76 21.70
N ASP A 532 26.03 41.74 20.87
CA ASP A 532 27.11 40.74 20.93
C ASP A 532 27.73 40.52 22.32
N LYS A 533 27.15 39.63 23.13
CA LYS A 533 27.88 38.94 24.19
C LYS A 533 28.28 37.57 23.69
N ARG A 534 29.57 37.50 23.33
CA ARG A 534 30.34 36.30 22.98
C ARG A 534 30.30 35.23 24.05
#